data_AF-A0A557QN92-F1
#
_entry.id   AF-A0A557QN92-F1
#
_cell.length_a   1.000
_cell.length_b   1.000
_cell.length_c   1.000
_cell.angle_alpha   90.00
_cell.angle_beta   90.00
_cell.angle_gamma   90.00
#
_symmetry.space_group_name_H-M   'P 1'
#
loop_
_entity.id
_entity.type
_entity.pdbx_description
1 polymer ?
#
loop_
_entity_poly.entity_id
_entity_poly.type
_entity_poly.pdbx_seq_one_letter_code
_entity_poly.pdbx_strand_id
1 'polypeptide(L)' 'MNANEKFLASSAHVDEAAIAPLPNSRKVYVEGSRPDIRVPMREISQDDTPLMFAAPGTASDAPAEPNPPIFVYD' A
#
# COMPACT_ATOMS: atom_id res chain seq x y z
N MET A 1 -0.12 3.07 -44.34
CA MET A 1 -1.49 2.69 -43.92
C MET A 1 -1.39 2.10 -42.53
N ASN A 2 -1.91 2.79 -41.52
CA ASN A 2 -1.89 2.33 -40.13
C ASN A 2 -3.27 1.73 -39.84
N ALA A 3 -3.34 0.39 -39.74
CA ALA A 3 -4.56 -0.26 -39.29
C ALA A 3 -4.62 -0.16 -37.76
N ASN A 4 -5.68 0.44 -37.22
CA ASN A 4 -5.97 0.32 -35.79
C ASN A 4 -6.31 -1.14 -35.50
N GLU A 5 -5.56 -1.77 -34.60
CA GLU A 5 -5.86 -3.10 -34.12
C GLU A 5 -7.28 -3.11 -33.50
N LYS A 6 -8.11 -4.06 -33.93
CA LYS A 6 -9.45 -4.21 -33.39
C LYS A 6 -9.33 -4.78 -31.99
N PHE A 7 -9.76 -4.01 -30.98
CA PHE A 7 -9.90 -4.51 -29.62
C PHE A 7 -10.88 -5.68 -29.58
N LEU A 8 -10.40 -6.86 -29.21
CA LEU A 8 -11.21 -8.08 -29.02
C LEU A 8 -11.32 -8.33 -27.52
N ALA A 9 -12.52 -8.15 -26.95
CA ALA A 9 -12.75 -8.30 -25.52
C ALA A 9 -12.34 -9.67 -24.96
N SER A 10 -12.39 -10.73 -25.77
CA SER A 10 -12.02 -12.09 -25.40
C SER A 10 -10.52 -12.31 -25.17
N SER A 11 -9.68 -11.43 -25.71
CA SER A 11 -8.21 -11.47 -25.52
C SER A 11 -7.70 -10.27 -24.73
N ALA A 12 -8.59 -9.46 -24.15
CA ALA A 12 -8.20 -8.34 -23.32
C ALA A 12 -7.69 -8.87 -21.97
N HIS A 13 -6.42 -8.63 -21.68
CA HIS A 13 -5.81 -8.94 -20.40
C HIS A 13 -5.42 -7.64 -19.70
N VAL A 14 -5.68 -7.56 -18.40
CA VAL A 14 -5.21 -6.42 -17.59
C VAL A 14 -3.73 -6.62 -17.30
N ASP A 15 -2.99 -5.52 -17.22
CA ASP A 15 -1.61 -5.59 -16.75
C ASP A 15 -1.59 -6.17 -15.33
N GLU A 16 -0.82 -7.24 -15.12
CA GLU A 16 -0.69 -7.89 -13.80
C GLU A 16 -0.20 -6.90 -12.75
N ALA A 17 0.67 -5.94 -13.13
CA ALA A 17 1.15 -4.91 -12.24
C ALA A 17 0.03 -3.94 -11.80
N ALA A 18 -1.02 -3.77 -12.61
CA ALA A 18 -2.15 -2.88 -12.30
C ALA A 18 -3.16 -3.51 -11.32
N ILE A 19 -3.13 -4.84 -11.15
CA ILE A 19 -3.97 -5.57 -10.18
C ILE A 19 -3.17 -6.10 -8.98
N ALA A 20 -1.86 -5.89 -8.97
CA ALA A 20 -1.01 -6.25 -7.85
C ALA A 20 -1.43 -5.46 -6.59
N PRO A 21 -1.38 -6.07 -5.40
CA PRO A 21 -1.61 -5.34 -4.16
C PRO A 21 -0.62 -4.18 -4.00
N LEU A 22 -1.13 -3.04 -3.55
CA LEU A 22 -0.28 -1.90 -3.21
C LEU A 22 0.67 -2.29 -2.05
N PRO A 23 2.00 -2.20 -2.23
CA PRO A 23 2.97 -2.69 -1.25
C PRO A 23 2.85 -1.94 0.08
N ASN A 24 3.23 -2.61 1.17
CA ASN A 24 3.24 -2.06 2.53
C ASN A 24 1.91 -1.42 2.95
N SER A 25 0.80 -1.89 2.38
CA SER A 25 -0.52 -1.32 2.63
C SER A 25 -1.62 -2.37 2.58
N ARG A 26 -2.72 -2.08 3.26
CA ARG A 26 -3.93 -2.93 3.22
C ARG A 26 -5.19 -2.10 3.33
N LYS A 27 -6.25 -2.58 2.68
CA LYS A 27 -7.59 -2.05 2.87
C LYS A 27 -8.07 -2.39 4.28
N VAL A 28 -8.58 -1.39 4.98
CA VAL A 28 -9.21 -1.51 6.29
C VAL A 28 -10.59 -0.87 6.23
N TYR A 29 -11.41 -1.16 7.24
CA TYR A 29 -12.73 -0.59 7.37
C TYR A 29 -12.85 0.12 8.71
N VAL A 30 -13.14 1.42 8.66
CA VAL A 30 -13.35 2.23 9.86
C VAL A 30 -14.85 2.32 10.13
N GLU A 31 -15.23 2.02 11.38
CA GLU A 31 -16.59 2.19 11.88
C GLU A 31 -16.80 3.62 12.37
N GLY A 32 -17.94 4.23 12.02
CA GLY A 32 -18.32 5.55 12.49
C GLY A 32 -19.37 5.50 13.60
N SER A 33 -20.14 6.57 13.74
CA SER A 33 -21.29 6.60 14.66
C SER A 33 -22.40 5.59 14.30
N ARG A 34 -22.39 5.12 13.05
CA ARG A 34 -23.28 4.08 12.53
C ARG A 34 -22.50 2.78 12.37
N PRO A 35 -22.75 1.77 13.23
CA PRO A 35 -21.98 0.52 13.23
C PRO A 35 -22.21 -0.34 11.98
N ASP A 36 -23.29 -0.09 11.25
CA ASP A 36 -23.61 -0.78 10.00
C ASP A 36 -22.81 -0.24 8.79
N ILE A 37 -22.18 0.93 8.92
CA ILE A 37 -21.37 1.54 7.87
C ILE A 37 -19.90 1.22 8.11
N ARG A 38 -19.28 0.62 7.09
CA ARG A 38 -17.85 0.33 7.03
C ARG A 38 -17.18 1.21 5.98
N VAL A 39 -16.54 2.30 6.43
CA VAL A 39 -15.86 3.23 5.52
C VAL A 39 -14.52 2.62 5.09
N PRO A 40 -14.29 2.37 3.79
CA PRO A 40 -13.03 1.83 3.31
C PRO A 40 -11.93 2.87 3.45
N MET A 41 -10.84 2.49 4.09
CA MET A 41 -9.61 3.27 4.20
C MET A 41 -8.42 2.39 3.82
N ARG A 42 -7.30 3.01 3.53
CA ARG A 42 -6.03 2.33 3.25
C ARG A 42 -5.06 2.62 4.38
N GLU A 43 -4.65 1.58 5.09
CA GLU A 43 -3.60 1.64 6.12
C GLU A 43 -2.25 1.36 5.47
N ILE A 44 -1.28 2.26 5.63
CA ILE A 44 0.08 2.15 5.11
C ILE A 44 1.05 2.03 6.28
N SER A 45 1.84 0.95 6.31
CA SER A 45 2.92 0.77 7.29
C SER A 45 4.17 1.55 6.87
N GLN A 46 4.83 2.16 7.84
CA GLN A 46 6.09 2.86 7.66
C GLN A 46 7.23 2.05 8.30
N ASP A 47 8.45 2.19 7.77
CA ASP A 47 9.64 1.71 8.46
C ASP A 47 9.91 2.56 9.70
N ASP A 48 10.52 1.99 10.74
CA ASP A 48 10.88 2.72 11.97
C ASP A 48 11.92 3.81 11.69
N THR A 49 11.88 4.91 12.47
CA THR A 49 12.85 5.99 12.39
C THR A 49 14.16 5.58 13.07
N PRO A 50 15.31 5.51 12.35
CA PRO A 50 16.58 5.16 12.97
C PRO A 50 17.02 6.25 13.96
N LEU A 51 17.38 5.88 15.19
CA LEU A 51 17.99 6.81 16.14
C LEU A 51 19.50 6.89 15.88
N MET A 52 20.04 8.11 15.79
CA MET A 52 21.37 8.51 15.27
C MET A 52 22.62 7.81 15.88
N PHE A 53 22.48 6.86 16.80
CA PHE A 53 23.60 6.17 17.45
C PHE A 53 23.96 4.81 16.85
N ALA A 54 23.26 4.35 15.81
CA ALA A 54 23.68 3.17 15.08
C ALA A 54 24.76 3.52 14.05
N ALA A 55 25.97 3.01 14.24
CA ALA A 55 27.02 3.13 13.25
C ALA A 55 26.60 2.45 11.93
N PRO A 56 27.02 2.96 10.75
CA PRO A 56 26.72 2.32 9.48
C PRO A 56 27.23 0.87 9.48
N GLY A 57 26.33 -0.10 9.32
CA GLY A 57 26.67 -1.52 9.23
C GLY A 57 26.63 -2.32 10.54
N THR A 58 26.20 -1.74 11.67
CA THR A 58 26.08 -2.47 12.93
C THR A 58 24.62 -2.73 13.33
N ALA A 59 24.26 -4.02 13.23
CA ALA A 59 23.16 -4.74 13.88
C ALA A 59 21.71 -4.36 13.53
N SER A 60 20.91 -5.40 13.26
CA SER A 60 19.44 -5.42 13.21
C SER A 60 18.73 -4.87 14.45
N ASP A 61 19.48 -4.58 15.52
CA ASP A 61 19.00 -4.21 16.85
C ASP A 61 19.33 -2.74 17.19
N ALA A 62 19.68 -1.94 16.19
CA ALA A 62 19.79 -0.50 16.34
C ALA A 62 18.50 0.07 16.95
N PRO A 63 18.59 0.93 17.99
CA PRO A 63 17.40 1.54 18.55
C PRO A 63 16.71 2.38 17.48
N ALA A 64 15.44 2.06 17.23
CA ALA A 64 14.60 2.75 16.27
C ALA A 64 13.28 3.15 16.93
N GLU A 65 12.70 4.24 16.48
CA GLU A 65 11.41 4.72 16.96
C GLU A 65 10.29 4.26 16.00
N PRO A 66 9.29 3.51 16.47
CA PRO A 66 8.25 2.98 15.62
C PRO A 66 7.37 4.09 15.06
N ASN A 67 7.15 4.07 13.74
CA ASN A 67 6.28 5.03 13.09
C ASN A 67 4.82 4.51 13.07
N PRO A 68 3.83 5.33 13.44
CA PRO A 68 2.44 4.92 13.38
C PRO A 68 2.00 4.72 11.92
N PRO A 69 0.99 3.87 11.66
CA PRO A 69 0.48 3.71 10.31
C PRO A 69 -0.19 5.01 9.82
N ILE A 70 -0.06 5.26 8.51
CA ILE A 70 -0.75 6.37 7.83
C ILE A 70 -2.05 5.85 7.22
N PHE A 71 -3.15 6.57 7.45
CA PHE A 71 -4.45 6.27 6.86
C PHE A 71 -4.75 7.23 5.71
N VAL A 72 -5.03 6.68 4.54
CA VAL A 72 -5.46 7.44 3.35
C VAL A 72 -6.79 6.91 2.83
N TYR A 73 -7.45 7.67 1.95
CA TYR A 73 -8.61 7.17 1.24
C TYR A 73 -8.22 5.99 0.33
N ASP A 74 -9.02 4.94 0.37
CA ASP A 74 -8.89 3.77 -0.50
C ASP A 74 -9.63 3.95 -1.82
#